data_AF-A0A7M4A6W6-F1
#
_entry.id   AF-A0A7M4A6W6-F1
#
_cell.length_a   1.000
_cell.length_b   1.000
_cell.length_c   1.000
_cell.angle_alpha   90.00
_cell.angle_beta   90.00
_cell.angle_gamma   90.00
#
_symmetry.space_group_name_H-M   'P 1'
#
loop_
_entity.id
_entity.type
_entity.pdbx_description
1 polymer ?
#
loop_
_entity_poly.entity_id
_entity_poly.type
_entity_poly.pdbx_seq_one_letter_code
_entity_poly.pdbx_strand_id
1 'polypeptide(L)'
;MLFESLSVTDVLFILGSILGFIITIWLSWDLLMLLATPLAIPFLLIYDLFSKDEEDDDSNWSEIPTNLVSDDISEERGDSIEDSNSPMWESSIKDKNDDAIKIVVGVSLTLITTFVFAVVILWALSTISGTILGLNPPQALVTWEDEYRDITGINSVENLDGTGVTLCVVDSGINIEHPDLANINLIGWKDVINSMQTPYDDDGHGTAMAGIIVADGGLNGVSKNVDLLVAKAIDETGSGTDDGIAEAVNWCTSEGADIISLSLGGAQGFGSSIITTDSLETAVENAIENGVYVVAAAGNDGENDDGDVSSPGSVDDVICVGGITRLGNLWVGSSEGDNNGDIWPPKLPRNNPDKKPEIVAPGHEVPVLVFNGESWWGWSSGT
;
A
#
# COMPACT_ATOMS: atom_id res chain seq x y z
N MET A 1 45.24 25.12 -15.89
CA MET A 1 44.79 23.72 -16.00
C MET A 1 44.33 23.30 -14.62
N LEU A 2 43.01 23.39 -14.42
CA LEU A 2 42.16 22.79 -13.38
C LEU A 2 42.57 22.95 -11.91
N PHE A 3 42.15 24.05 -11.28
CA PHE A 3 41.64 24.06 -9.91
C PHE A 3 40.68 25.26 -9.80
N GLU A 4 39.42 25.04 -10.17
CA GLU A 4 38.34 25.96 -9.81
C GLU A 4 37.94 25.73 -8.35
N SER A 5 37.70 26.83 -7.65
CA SER A 5 37.43 26.88 -6.22
C SER A 5 36.10 26.20 -5.89
N LEU A 6 36.14 25.09 -5.15
CA LEU A 6 34.97 24.52 -4.49
C LEU A 6 34.31 25.58 -3.60
N SER A 7 33.01 25.75 -3.75
CA SER A 7 32.25 26.67 -2.89
C SER A 7 32.13 26.08 -1.48
N VAL A 8 31.91 26.93 -0.47
CA VAL A 8 31.73 26.48 0.92
C VAL A 8 30.56 25.47 1.04
N THR A 9 29.55 25.61 0.19
CA THR A 9 28.41 24.69 0.07
C THR A 9 28.82 23.31 -0.47
N ASP A 10 29.75 23.24 -1.42
CA ASP A 10 30.24 21.95 -1.95
C ASP A 10 31.07 21.20 -0.92
N VAL A 11 31.89 21.91 -0.15
CA VAL A 11 32.69 21.33 0.95
C VAL A 11 31.78 20.81 2.07
N LEU A 12 30.71 21.54 2.42
CA LEU A 12 29.73 21.10 3.41
C LEU A 12 28.92 19.89 2.95
N PHE A 13 28.58 19.82 1.66
CA PHE A 13 27.88 18.66 1.09
C PHE A 13 28.76 17.41 1.12
N ILE A 14 30.03 17.52 0.70
CA ILE A 14 30.99 16.41 0.73
C ILE A 14 31.24 15.93 2.17
N LEU A 15 31.41 16.85 3.13
CA LEU A 15 31.58 16.49 4.54
C LEU A 15 30.31 15.86 5.13
N GLY A 16 29.12 16.34 4.74
CA GLY A 16 27.84 15.77 5.13
C GLY A 16 27.63 14.35 4.60
N SER A 17 27.98 14.08 3.33
CA SER A 17 27.90 12.74 2.75
C SER A 17 28.90 11.76 3.37
N ILE A 18 30.12 12.21 3.69
CA ILE A 18 31.12 11.39 4.39
C ILE A 18 30.65 11.07 5.82
N LEU A 19 30.09 12.06 6.53
CA LEU A 19 29.57 11.86 7.88
C LEU A 19 28.36 10.92 7.87
N GLY A 20 27.45 11.07 6.89
CA GLY A 20 26.33 10.16 6.67
C GLY A 20 26.79 8.73 6.42
N PHE A 21 27.77 8.53 5.54
CA PHE A 21 28.33 7.21 5.23
C PHE A 21 29.02 6.56 6.45
N ILE A 22 29.75 7.35 7.25
CA ILE A 22 30.37 6.88 8.49
C ILE A 22 29.31 6.51 9.53
N ILE A 23 28.24 7.31 9.68
CA ILE A 23 27.12 7.02 10.58
C ILE A 23 26.36 5.77 10.14
N THR A 24 26.14 5.56 8.83
CA THR A 24 25.50 4.35 8.31
C THR A 24 26.36 3.11 8.55
N ILE A 25 27.69 3.20 8.36
CA ILE A 25 28.61 2.11 8.69
C ILE A 25 28.61 1.83 10.20
N TRP A 26 28.62 2.88 11.04
CA TRP A 26 28.64 2.75 12.50
C TRP A 26 27.33 2.14 13.04
N LEU A 27 26.17 2.60 12.57
CA LEU A 27 24.86 2.03 12.88
C LEU A 27 24.72 0.58 12.37
N SER A 28 25.30 0.26 11.21
CA SER A 28 25.32 -1.12 10.70
C SER A 28 26.18 -2.04 11.56
N TRP A 29 27.26 -1.53 12.14
CA TRP A 29 28.14 -2.28 13.05
C TRP A 29 27.51 -2.50 14.43
N ASP A 30 26.82 -1.50 14.98
CA ASP A 30 26.06 -1.67 16.23
C ASP A 30 24.88 -2.63 16.05
N LEU A 31 24.21 -2.61 14.89
CA LEU A 31 23.17 -3.59 14.55
C LEU A 31 23.75 -5.01 14.36
N LEU A 32 24.94 -5.12 13.75
CA LEU A 32 25.65 -6.40 13.63
C LEU A 32 26.08 -6.95 14.99
N MET A 33 26.51 -6.08 15.91
CA MET A 33 26.84 -6.44 17.29
C MET A 33 25.58 -6.77 18.11
N LEU A 34 24.46 -6.06 17.91
CA LEU A 34 23.17 -6.37 18.54
C LEU A 34 22.60 -7.72 18.08
N LEU A 35 22.89 -8.13 16.84
CA LEU A 35 22.50 -9.43 16.27
C LEU A 35 23.49 -10.55 16.59
N ALA A 36 24.78 -10.25 16.81
CA ALA A 36 25.81 -11.24 17.13
C ALA A 36 25.96 -11.55 18.64
N THR A 37 25.64 -10.59 19.51
CA THR A 37 25.72 -10.77 20.97
C THR A 37 24.78 -11.82 21.58
N PRO A 38 23.55 -12.08 21.08
CA PRO A 38 22.71 -13.15 21.60
C PRO A 38 23.12 -14.55 21.17
N LEU A 39 24.06 -14.71 20.22
CA LEU A 39 24.63 -16.01 19.83
C LEU A 39 25.84 -16.38 20.70
N ALA A 40 26.63 -15.40 21.14
CA ALA A 40 27.87 -15.65 21.89
C ALA A 40 27.61 -16.11 23.33
N ILE A 41 26.59 -15.57 24.01
CA ILE A 41 26.33 -15.84 25.42
C ILE A 41 25.79 -17.26 25.66
N PRO A 42 24.81 -17.78 24.90
CA PRO A 42 24.37 -19.17 25.03
C PRO A 42 25.45 -20.16 24.60
N PHE A 43 26.23 -19.85 23.56
CA PHE A 43 27.29 -20.74 23.08
C PHE A 43 28.44 -20.84 24.09
N LEU A 44 28.81 -19.73 24.75
CA LEU A 44 29.78 -19.73 25.84
C LEU A 44 29.26 -20.42 27.10
N LEU A 45 27.97 -20.25 27.46
CA LEU A 45 27.37 -20.95 28.59
C LEU A 45 27.26 -22.45 28.34
N ILE A 46 26.92 -22.88 27.12
CA ILE A 46 26.91 -24.29 26.72
C ILE A 46 28.34 -24.84 26.71
N TYR A 47 29.31 -24.12 26.15
CA TYR A 47 30.72 -24.53 26.15
C TYR A 47 31.28 -24.67 27.58
N ASP A 48 31.00 -23.72 28.48
CA ASP A 48 31.43 -23.77 29.89
C ASP A 48 30.69 -24.85 30.70
N LEU A 49 29.46 -25.23 30.29
CA LEU A 49 28.74 -26.37 30.87
C LEU A 49 29.31 -27.73 30.45
N PHE A 50 29.83 -27.84 29.22
CA PHE A 50 30.32 -29.11 28.65
C PHE A 50 31.85 -29.28 28.65
N SER A 51 32.62 -28.23 28.96
CA SER A 51 34.10 -28.29 29.03
C SER A 51 34.65 -28.63 30.42
N LYS A 52 33.78 -28.79 31.42
CA LYS A 52 34.17 -29.03 32.81
C LYS A 52 34.38 -30.50 33.19
N ASP A 53 34.17 -31.43 32.26
CA ASP A 53 34.20 -32.88 32.52
C ASP A 53 35.40 -33.62 31.89
N GLU A 54 36.42 -32.92 31.35
CA GLU A 54 37.58 -33.56 30.67
C GLU A 54 38.91 -33.53 31.44
N GLU A 55 38.97 -33.01 32.67
CA GLU A 55 40.15 -33.11 33.55
C GLU A 55 39.79 -33.84 34.84
N ASP A 56 39.82 -35.18 34.82
CA ASP A 56 40.21 -36.08 35.93
C ASP A 56 39.84 -37.54 35.59
N ASP A 57 40.54 -38.16 34.62
CA ASP A 57 40.55 -39.63 34.54
C ASP A 57 41.92 -40.17 34.08
N ASP A 58 42.90 -40.01 34.96
CA ASP A 58 44.17 -40.75 34.91
C ASP A 58 44.47 -41.29 36.32
N SER A 59 44.04 -42.52 36.63
CA SER A 59 44.92 -43.47 37.35
C SER A 59 44.31 -44.85 37.62
N ASN A 60 44.97 -45.82 36.98
CA ASN A 60 45.42 -47.08 37.57
C ASN A 60 44.44 -48.28 37.61
N TRP A 61 44.59 -49.11 36.58
CA TRP A 61 44.32 -50.54 36.64
C TRP A 61 45.27 -51.22 37.64
N SER A 62 44.75 -51.74 38.76
CA SER A 62 45.42 -52.80 39.49
C SER A 62 44.44 -53.65 40.31
N GLU A 63 44.35 -54.92 39.90
CA GLU A 63 44.21 -56.12 40.72
C GLU A 63 42.95 -56.29 41.59
N ILE A 64 42.12 -57.23 41.14
CA ILE A 64 41.19 -58.00 41.96
C ILE A 64 42.00 -59.08 42.70
N PRO A 65 41.85 -59.23 44.03
CA PRO A 65 41.98 -60.52 44.65
C PRO A 65 40.65 -60.96 45.30
N THR A 66 40.20 -62.10 44.80
CA THR A 66 39.27 -63.02 45.46
C THR A 66 39.88 -63.57 46.75
N ASN A 67 39.17 -63.53 47.88
CA ASN A 67 39.02 -64.72 48.74
C ASN A 67 37.94 -64.61 49.81
N LEU A 68 37.33 -65.77 50.03
CA LEU A 68 36.22 -66.10 50.90
C LEU A 68 36.69 -66.54 52.30
N VAL A 69 35.89 -66.19 53.31
CA VAL A 69 35.55 -66.95 54.53
C VAL A 69 36.66 -67.26 55.56
N SER A 70 36.48 -66.74 56.79
CA SER A 70 36.35 -67.54 58.03
C SER A 70 35.94 -66.68 59.23
N ASP A 71 34.95 -67.18 59.97
CA ASP A 71 34.51 -66.75 61.31
C ASP A 71 35.65 -66.79 62.35
N ASP A 72 35.69 -65.88 63.32
CA ASP A 72 35.36 -66.17 64.74
C ASP A 72 35.49 -64.95 65.68
N ILE A 73 34.81 -65.07 66.82
CA ILE A 73 34.35 -64.10 67.82
C ILE A 73 35.41 -63.63 68.85
N SER A 74 35.36 -62.36 69.30
CA SER A 74 35.30 -61.97 70.74
C SER A 74 35.20 -60.45 70.99
N GLU A 75 34.28 -60.09 71.90
CA GLU A 75 34.02 -58.83 72.64
C GLU A 75 35.31 -58.14 73.19
N GLU A 76 35.41 -56.85 73.55
CA GLU A 76 34.44 -55.84 74.02
C GLU A 76 35.11 -54.44 73.99
N ARG A 77 34.28 -53.39 74.12
CA ARG A 77 34.53 -52.05 74.72
C ARG A 77 34.57 -50.86 73.75
N GLY A 78 33.53 -50.03 73.88
CA GLY A 78 33.10 -49.05 72.89
C GLY A 78 33.67 -47.64 73.00
N ASP A 79 33.31 -46.83 72.01
CA ASP A 79 32.69 -45.52 72.19
C ASP A 79 32.07 -45.04 70.86
N SER A 80 30.96 -44.30 70.97
CA SER A 80 30.31 -43.41 69.98
C SER A 80 30.05 -43.87 68.53
N ILE A 81 28.76 -44.00 68.22
CA ILE A 81 28.15 -43.96 66.88
C ILE A 81 28.21 -42.52 66.35
N GLU A 82 28.75 -42.32 65.15
CA GLU A 82 28.15 -41.39 64.18
C GLU A 82 28.35 -41.97 62.77
N ASP A 83 27.24 -42.49 62.26
CA ASP A 83 27.05 -43.16 60.99
C ASP A 83 27.02 -42.11 59.88
N SER A 84 28.06 -42.06 59.04
CA SER A 84 28.14 -41.16 57.89
C SER A 84 28.25 -41.91 56.57
N ASN A 85 27.47 -42.97 56.40
CA ASN A 85 27.20 -43.52 55.07
C ASN A 85 25.77 -43.14 54.65
N SER A 86 25.60 -41.90 54.19
CA SER A 86 24.48 -41.62 53.27
C SER A 86 24.65 -42.53 52.05
N PRO A 87 23.63 -43.30 51.69
CA PRO A 87 23.84 -44.35 50.72
C PRO A 87 24.06 -43.72 49.34
N MET A 88 25.09 -44.18 48.65
CA MET A 88 25.57 -43.73 47.33
C MET A 88 24.49 -43.65 46.23
N TRP A 89 23.30 -44.23 46.46
CA TRP A 89 22.14 -44.10 45.58
C TRP A 89 21.37 -42.79 45.76
N GLU A 90 21.44 -42.13 46.91
CA GLU A 90 20.72 -40.88 47.19
C GLU A 90 21.43 -39.67 46.58
N SER A 91 22.77 -39.67 46.53
CA SER A 91 23.55 -38.74 45.69
C SER A 91 23.28 -38.98 44.20
N SER A 92 23.29 -40.24 43.76
CA SER A 92 23.04 -40.60 42.36
C SER A 92 21.64 -40.22 41.86
N ILE A 93 20.60 -40.27 42.71
CA ILE A 93 19.25 -39.81 42.36
C ILE A 93 19.16 -38.28 42.37
N LYS A 94 19.88 -37.59 43.28
CA LYS A 94 19.90 -36.13 43.34
C LYS A 94 20.60 -35.51 42.13
N ASP A 95 21.70 -36.11 41.69
CA ASP A 95 22.43 -35.69 40.48
C ASP A 95 21.59 -35.89 39.23
N LYS A 96 20.94 -37.05 39.07
CA LYS A 96 20.02 -37.31 37.93
C LYS A 96 18.83 -36.36 37.88
N ASN A 97 18.32 -35.93 39.04
CA ASN A 97 17.17 -35.02 39.09
C ASN A 97 17.61 -33.58 38.81
N ASP A 98 18.81 -33.18 39.23
CA ASP A 98 19.42 -31.89 38.90
C ASP A 98 19.73 -31.79 37.40
N ASP A 99 20.20 -32.88 36.78
CA ASP A 99 20.44 -32.97 35.34
C ASP A 99 19.14 -32.92 34.53
N ALA A 100 18.09 -33.59 34.99
CA ALA A 100 16.77 -33.52 34.36
C ALA A 100 16.18 -32.09 34.41
N ILE A 101 16.33 -31.39 35.54
CA ILE A 101 15.89 -30.00 35.69
C ILE A 101 16.70 -29.07 34.78
N LYS A 102 18.03 -29.24 34.70
CA LYS A 102 18.89 -28.47 33.78
C LYS A 102 18.47 -28.65 32.32
N ILE A 103 18.15 -29.88 31.90
CA ILE A 103 17.69 -30.16 30.53
C ILE A 103 16.35 -29.47 30.27
N VAL A 104 15.37 -29.58 31.16
CA VAL A 104 14.05 -28.94 30.99
C VAL A 104 14.16 -27.42 30.94
N VAL A 105 15.01 -26.82 31.79
CA VAL A 105 15.28 -25.38 31.77
C VAL A 105 15.96 -24.97 30.47
N GLY A 106 16.97 -25.71 30.00
CA GLY A 106 17.65 -25.44 28.73
C GLY A 106 16.73 -25.53 27.51
N VAL A 107 15.87 -26.56 27.45
CA VAL A 107 14.87 -26.72 26.39
C VAL A 107 13.82 -25.60 26.44
N SER A 108 13.39 -25.19 27.64
CA SER A 108 12.42 -24.10 27.79
C SER A 108 13.00 -22.75 27.36
N LEU A 109 14.26 -22.46 27.73
CA LEU A 109 14.95 -21.24 27.31
C LEU A 109 15.18 -21.19 25.79
N THR A 110 15.52 -22.32 25.17
CA THR A 110 15.68 -22.39 23.71
C THR A 110 14.35 -22.21 22.98
N LEU A 111 13.24 -22.77 23.49
CA LEU A 111 11.91 -22.52 22.96
C LEU A 111 11.46 -21.05 23.10
N ILE A 112 11.71 -20.43 24.26
CA ILE A 112 11.34 -19.03 24.49
C ILE A 112 12.17 -18.10 23.59
N THR A 113 13.47 -18.33 23.47
CA THR A 113 14.35 -17.50 22.64
C THR A 113 14.03 -17.65 21.15
N THR A 114 13.78 -18.87 20.67
CA THR A 114 13.33 -19.09 19.29
C THR A 114 11.97 -18.45 19.02
N PHE A 115 11.04 -18.50 19.97
CA PHE A 115 9.74 -17.83 19.85
C PHE A 115 9.88 -16.30 19.79
N VAL A 116 10.65 -15.70 20.70
CA VAL A 116 10.90 -14.25 20.68
C VAL A 116 11.60 -13.84 19.39
N PHE A 117 12.58 -14.61 18.93
CA PHE A 117 13.27 -14.37 17.66
C PHE A 117 12.32 -14.47 16.46
N ALA A 118 11.43 -15.46 16.44
CA ALA A 118 10.41 -15.58 15.40
C ALA A 118 9.45 -14.39 15.40
N VAL A 119 9.03 -13.90 16.58
CA VAL A 119 8.18 -12.70 16.70
C VAL A 119 8.92 -11.44 16.21
N VAL A 120 10.20 -11.28 16.57
CA VAL A 120 11.02 -10.15 16.11
C VAL A 120 11.27 -10.23 14.61
N ILE A 121 11.53 -11.41 14.05
CA ILE A 121 11.64 -11.61 12.60
C ILE A 121 10.32 -11.32 11.92
N LEU A 122 9.18 -11.78 12.44
CA LEU A 122 7.88 -11.48 11.85
C LEU A 122 7.54 -9.99 11.94
N TRP A 123 7.91 -9.32 13.03
CA TRP A 123 7.78 -7.87 13.16
C TRP A 123 8.71 -7.12 12.21
N ALA A 124 9.98 -7.54 12.09
CA ALA A 124 10.95 -6.95 11.17
C ALA A 124 10.57 -7.20 9.71
N LEU A 125 10.15 -8.42 9.37
CA LEU A 125 9.61 -8.77 8.06
C LEU A 125 8.35 -7.97 7.79
N SER A 126 7.40 -7.85 8.72
CA SER A 126 6.21 -7.00 8.56
C SER A 126 6.57 -5.52 8.32
N THR A 127 7.58 -5.02 9.03
CA THR A 127 8.12 -3.67 8.88
C THR A 127 8.80 -3.49 7.51
N ILE A 128 9.52 -4.51 7.03
CA ILE A 128 10.22 -4.55 5.73
C ILE A 128 9.25 -4.87 4.59
N SER A 129 8.15 -5.58 4.85
CA SER A 129 7.05 -5.94 3.94
C SER A 129 6.19 -4.73 3.57
N GLY A 130 6.74 -3.53 3.68
CA GLY A 130 6.27 -2.35 2.97
C GLY A 130 5.25 -1.51 3.70
N THR A 131 4.52 -2.02 4.70
CA THR A 131 3.48 -1.22 5.36
C THR A 131 4.03 -0.06 6.20
N ILE A 132 5.24 -0.20 6.79
CA ILE A 132 5.89 0.87 7.56
C ILE A 132 6.87 1.69 6.69
N LEU A 133 7.33 1.13 5.56
CA LEU A 133 8.20 1.82 4.60
C LEU A 133 7.41 2.51 3.46
N GLY A 134 6.08 2.44 3.47
CA GLY A 134 5.24 3.00 2.41
C GLY A 134 5.38 2.27 1.06
N LEU A 135 5.72 0.98 1.05
CA LEU A 135 5.82 0.18 -0.17
C LEU A 135 4.56 -0.64 -0.48
N ASN A 136 3.59 -0.70 0.43
CA ASN A 136 2.30 -1.39 0.21
C ASN A 136 1.13 -0.59 0.80
N PRO A 137 -0.07 -0.65 0.20
CA PRO A 137 -1.27 -0.02 0.73
C PRO A 137 -1.70 -0.63 2.07
N PRO A 138 -2.38 0.14 2.93
CA PRO A 138 -3.09 -0.40 4.09
C PRO A 138 -4.04 -1.54 3.70
N GLN A 139 -4.06 -2.62 4.48
CA GLN A 139 -4.90 -3.81 4.22
C GLN A 139 -6.39 -3.48 4.07
N ALA A 140 -6.87 -2.41 4.74
CA ALA A 140 -8.24 -1.95 4.60
C ALA A 140 -8.55 -1.52 3.16
N LEU A 141 -7.64 -0.80 2.50
CA LEU A 141 -7.82 -0.35 1.12
C LEU A 141 -7.85 -1.53 0.15
N VAL A 142 -6.96 -2.49 0.32
CA VAL A 142 -6.95 -3.73 -0.50
C VAL A 142 -8.28 -4.48 -0.34
N THR A 143 -8.79 -4.57 0.89
CA THR A 143 -10.09 -5.22 1.15
C THR A 143 -11.24 -4.47 0.47
N TRP A 144 -11.21 -3.13 0.47
CA TRP A 144 -12.24 -2.32 -0.19
C TRP A 144 -12.16 -2.43 -1.72
N GLU A 145 -10.94 -2.48 -2.28
CA GLU A 145 -10.72 -2.76 -3.69
C GLU A 145 -11.34 -4.12 -4.08
N ASP A 146 -11.08 -5.18 -3.32
CA ASP A 146 -11.67 -6.50 -3.54
C ASP A 146 -13.21 -6.47 -3.50
N GLU A 147 -13.81 -5.79 -2.51
CA GLU A 147 -15.26 -5.62 -2.41
C GLU A 147 -15.87 -4.95 -3.65
N TYR A 148 -15.24 -3.90 -4.18
CA TYR A 148 -15.70 -3.26 -5.41
C TYR A 148 -15.52 -4.10 -6.66
N ARG A 149 -14.40 -4.82 -6.73
CA ARG A 149 -14.14 -5.74 -7.84
C ARG A 149 -15.15 -6.88 -7.90
N ASP A 150 -15.65 -7.32 -6.75
CA ASP A 150 -16.71 -8.31 -6.65
C ASP A 150 -18.08 -7.73 -7.08
N ILE A 151 -18.41 -6.49 -6.68
CA ILE A 151 -19.66 -5.83 -7.08
C ILE A 151 -19.71 -5.57 -8.59
N THR A 152 -18.62 -5.07 -9.16
CA THR A 152 -18.52 -4.76 -10.60
C THR A 152 -18.38 -6.02 -11.45
N GLY A 153 -17.99 -7.15 -10.84
CA GLY A 153 -17.74 -8.40 -11.56
C GLY A 153 -16.50 -8.35 -12.46
N ILE A 154 -15.65 -7.33 -12.33
CA ILE A 154 -14.45 -7.17 -13.18
C ILE A 154 -13.45 -8.32 -13.01
N ASN A 155 -13.49 -9.01 -11.86
CA ASN A 155 -12.79 -10.28 -11.63
C ASN A 155 -13.15 -11.39 -12.64
N SER A 156 -14.32 -11.33 -13.25
CA SER A 156 -14.81 -12.34 -14.20
C SER A 156 -14.44 -12.03 -15.65
N VAL A 157 -13.83 -10.87 -15.91
CA VAL A 157 -13.38 -10.47 -17.25
C VAL A 157 -11.98 -11.03 -17.48
N GLU A 158 -11.86 -12.02 -18.36
CA GLU A 158 -10.58 -12.67 -18.69
C GLU A 158 -10.06 -12.24 -20.06
N ASN A 159 -8.74 -12.13 -20.19
CA ASN A 159 -8.03 -11.83 -21.44
C ASN A 159 -8.36 -10.46 -22.08
N LEU A 160 -8.85 -9.51 -21.29
CA LEU A 160 -9.06 -8.12 -21.69
C LEU A 160 -8.38 -7.22 -20.65
N ASP A 161 -7.40 -6.43 -21.08
CA ASP A 161 -6.57 -5.59 -20.21
C ASP A 161 -6.44 -4.13 -20.71
N GLY A 162 -7.17 -3.80 -21.77
CA GLY A 162 -7.14 -2.48 -22.41
C GLY A 162 -6.17 -2.35 -23.58
N THR A 163 -5.40 -3.40 -23.92
CA THR A 163 -4.44 -3.34 -25.03
C THR A 163 -5.09 -2.90 -26.35
N GLY A 164 -4.55 -1.84 -26.95
CA GLY A 164 -5.03 -1.28 -28.22
C GLY A 164 -6.20 -0.31 -28.09
N VAL A 165 -6.55 0.09 -26.86
CA VAL A 165 -7.51 1.17 -26.58
C VAL A 165 -6.74 2.38 -26.08
N THR A 166 -7.03 3.55 -26.66
CA THR A 166 -6.51 4.84 -26.22
C THR A 166 -7.51 5.51 -25.28
N LEU A 167 -7.10 5.79 -24.05
CA LEU A 167 -7.93 6.44 -23.04
C LEU A 167 -7.33 7.79 -22.66
N CYS A 168 -8.15 8.84 -22.71
CA CYS A 168 -7.77 10.18 -22.25
C CYS A 168 -8.41 10.52 -20.91
N VAL A 169 -7.59 10.92 -19.93
CA VAL A 169 -8.05 11.48 -18.66
C VAL A 169 -7.94 13.00 -18.74
N VAL A 170 -9.05 13.71 -18.55
CA VAL A 170 -9.09 15.17 -18.47
C VAL A 170 -9.37 15.57 -17.02
N ASP A 171 -8.33 16.04 -16.31
CA ASP A 171 -8.40 16.26 -14.86
C ASP A 171 -7.33 17.25 -14.36
N SER A 172 -6.84 17.14 -13.12
CA SER A 172 -5.78 17.96 -12.52
C SER A 172 -4.37 17.54 -12.92
N GLY A 173 -4.22 16.49 -13.71
CA GLY A 173 -2.93 16.01 -14.21
C GLY A 173 -2.60 14.60 -13.74
N ILE A 174 -1.31 14.29 -13.67
CA ILE A 174 -0.83 12.97 -13.24
C ILE A 174 0.58 13.06 -12.62
N ASN A 175 0.75 12.42 -11.46
CA ASN A 175 2.06 12.23 -10.86
C ASN A 175 2.68 10.88 -11.26
N ILE A 176 3.49 10.89 -12.32
CA ILE A 176 4.19 9.69 -12.82
C ILE A 176 5.31 9.16 -11.90
N GLU A 177 5.64 9.88 -10.82
CA GLU A 177 6.61 9.39 -9.82
C GLU A 177 5.99 8.39 -8.82
N HIS A 178 4.66 8.22 -8.86
CA HIS A 178 3.97 7.25 -8.04
C HIS A 178 4.39 5.80 -8.39
N PRO A 179 4.72 4.94 -7.40
CA PRO A 179 5.20 3.57 -7.67
C PRO A 179 4.21 2.72 -8.50
N ASP A 180 2.92 2.80 -8.21
CA ASP A 180 1.87 2.08 -8.97
C ASP A 180 1.65 2.62 -10.39
N LEU A 181 2.26 3.74 -10.76
CA LEU A 181 2.20 4.31 -12.12
C LEU A 181 3.50 4.08 -12.90
N ALA A 182 4.49 3.37 -12.34
CA ALA A 182 5.79 3.19 -12.96
C ALA A 182 5.76 2.41 -14.30
N ASN A 183 4.73 1.59 -14.51
CA ASN A 183 4.61 0.70 -15.68
C ASN A 183 3.58 1.17 -16.72
N ILE A 184 2.96 2.34 -16.53
CA ILE A 184 1.90 2.81 -17.44
C ILE A 184 2.46 3.18 -18.81
N ASN A 185 1.64 3.05 -19.85
CA ASN A 185 1.97 3.54 -21.18
C ASN A 185 1.39 4.96 -21.41
N LEU A 186 2.07 5.99 -20.89
CA LEU A 186 1.69 7.38 -21.14
C LEU A 186 2.17 7.80 -22.55
N ILE A 187 1.24 7.92 -23.49
CA ILE A 187 1.53 8.24 -24.89
C ILE A 187 1.39 9.74 -25.23
N GLY A 188 0.78 10.53 -24.34
CA GLY A 188 0.66 11.98 -24.54
C GLY A 188 0.27 12.73 -23.27
N TRP A 189 0.70 14.00 -23.22
CA TRP A 189 0.46 14.92 -22.12
C TRP A 189 0.14 16.32 -22.66
N LYS A 190 -0.87 16.96 -22.09
CA LYS A 190 -1.24 18.34 -22.38
C LYS A 190 -1.58 19.06 -21.09
N ASP A 191 -0.98 20.23 -20.89
CA ASP A 191 -1.33 21.13 -19.79
C ASP A 191 -2.00 22.38 -20.37
N VAL A 192 -3.29 22.54 -20.12
CA VAL A 192 -4.09 23.70 -20.53
C VAL A 192 -3.98 24.84 -19.49
N ILE A 193 -3.53 24.55 -18.27
CA ILE A 193 -3.44 25.52 -17.17
C ILE A 193 -2.13 26.32 -17.26
N ASN A 194 -0.98 25.63 -17.24
CA ASN A 194 0.34 26.28 -17.19
C ASN A 194 1.21 26.02 -18.43
N SER A 195 0.73 25.24 -19.41
CA SER A 195 1.48 24.86 -20.61
C SER A 195 2.82 24.16 -20.33
N MET A 196 2.93 23.48 -19.19
CA MET A 196 4.10 22.69 -18.82
C MET A 196 4.21 21.45 -19.71
N GLN A 197 5.43 21.14 -20.13
CA GLN A 197 5.71 20.00 -21.01
C GLN A 197 5.94 18.70 -20.24
N THR A 198 6.24 18.78 -18.95
CA THR A 198 6.44 17.63 -18.08
C THR A 198 5.15 17.35 -17.33
N PRO A 199 4.67 16.09 -17.28
CA PRO A 199 3.53 15.69 -16.46
C PRO A 199 3.74 16.02 -14.98
N TYR A 200 2.68 16.53 -14.36
CA TYR A 200 2.63 16.78 -12.93
C TYR A 200 1.16 16.82 -12.47
N ASP A 201 0.97 16.75 -11.17
CA ASP A 201 -0.33 16.93 -10.52
C ASP A 201 -0.12 17.69 -9.21
N ASP A 202 -0.74 18.86 -9.10
CA ASP A 202 -0.64 19.78 -7.96
C ASP A 202 -1.90 19.82 -7.11
N ASP A 203 -2.92 19.04 -7.46
CA ASP A 203 -4.14 18.81 -6.66
C ASP A 203 -4.20 17.36 -6.14
N GLY A 204 -3.94 16.39 -7.01
CA GLY A 204 -3.93 14.95 -6.70
C GLY A 204 -5.14 14.18 -7.23
N HIS A 205 -6.24 14.86 -7.59
CA HIS A 205 -7.45 14.21 -8.10
C HIS A 205 -7.19 13.45 -9.41
N GLY A 206 -6.46 14.03 -10.36
CA GLY A 206 -6.13 13.40 -11.63
C GLY A 206 -5.28 12.15 -11.48
N THR A 207 -4.32 12.16 -10.54
CA THR A 207 -3.54 10.96 -10.17
C THR A 207 -4.43 9.88 -9.56
N ALA A 208 -5.39 10.25 -8.71
CA ALA A 208 -6.36 9.32 -8.16
C ALA A 208 -7.22 8.67 -9.26
N MET A 209 -7.74 9.46 -10.20
CA MET A 209 -8.57 8.99 -11.31
C MET A 209 -7.77 8.10 -12.27
N ALA A 210 -6.57 8.51 -12.68
CA ALA A 210 -5.68 7.69 -13.50
C ALA A 210 -5.36 6.36 -12.79
N GLY A 211 -5.13 6.39 -11.47
CA GLY A 211 -4.88 5.20 -10.66
C GLY A 211 -5.99 4.16 -10.71
N ILE A 212 -7.26 4.57 -10.62
CA ILE A 212 -8.43 3.66 -10.75
C ILE A 212 -8.41 2.91 -12.08
N ILE A 213 -7.88 3.55 -13.13
CA ILE A 213 -7.86 2.99 -14.49
C ILE A 213 -6.60 2.13 -14.70
N VAL A 214 -5.41 2.64 -14.41
CA VAL A 214 -4.15 2.06 -14.90
C VAL A 214 -3.15 1.60 -13.83
N ALA A 215 -3.45 1.74 -12.54
CA ALA A 215 -2.50 1.36 -11.50
C ALA A 215 -2.02 -0.10 -11.63
N ASP A 216 -0.72 -0.31 -11.49
CA ASP A 216 -0.09 -1.63 -11.50
C ASP A 216 0.93 -1.75 -10.37
N GLY A 217 0.44 -2.02 -9.16
CA GLY A 217 1.29 -2.19 -8.00
C GLY A 217 0.51 -2.55 -6.76
N GLY A 218 0.57 -1.67 -5.75
CA GLY A 218 -0.16 -1.83 -4.50
C GLY A 218 -1.68 -1.92 -4.71
N LEU A 219 -2.24 -0.99 -5.49
CA LEU A 219 -3.59 -1.06 -6.03
C LEU A 219 -3.54 -1.48 -7.51
N ASN A 220 -4.67 -1.98 -8.01
CA ASN A 220 -4.82 -2.54 -9.34
C ASN A 220 -5.91 -1.81 -10.11
N GLY A 221 -5.49 -1.05 -11.11
CA GLY A 221 -6.39 -0.40 -12.05
C GLY A 221 -7.21 -1.40 -12.88
N VAL A 222 -8.34 -0.93 -13.39
CA VAL A 222 -9.29 -1.72 -14.19
C VAL A 222 -8.70 -2.19 -15.53
N SER A 223 -7.91 -1.34 -16.20
CA SER A 223 -7.38 -1.56 -17.55
C SER A 223 -5.93 -1.08 -17.66
N LYS A 224 -5.00 -1.91 -17.20
CA LYS A 224 -3.57 -1.56 -17.03
C LYS A 224 -2.80 -1.28 -18.32
N ASN A 225 -3.26 -1.81 -19.46
CA ASN A 225 -2.52 -1.80 -20.72
C ASN A 225 -3.13 -0.87 -21.78
N VAL A 226 -3.96 0.09 -21.37
CA VAL A 226 -4.41 1.16 -22.27
C VAL A 226 -3.26 2.09 -22.64
N ASP A 227 -3.35 2.68 -23.82
CA ASP A 227 -2.53 3.82 -24.19
C ASP A 227 -3.12 5.07 -23.53
N LEU A 228 -2.42 5.63 -22.54
CA LEU A 228 -2.93 6.72 -21.71
C LEU A 228 -2.55 8.09 -22.28
N LEU A 229 -3.54 8.93 -22.49
CA LEU A 229 -3.39 10.37 -22.68
C LEU A 229 -3.83 11.08 -21.40
N VAL A 230 -3.12 12.12 -20.98
CA VAL A 230 -3.54 12.95 -19.84
C VAL A 230 -3.55 14.41 -20.23
N ALA A 231 -4.70 15.05 -20.05
CA ALA A 231 -4.89 16.48 -20.25
C ALA A 231 -5.22 17.15 -18.92
N LYS A 232 -4.30 17.98 -18.42
CA LYS A 232 -4.56 18.84 -17.25
C LYS A 232 -5.42 20.03 -17.67
N ALA A 233 -6.64 20.08 -17.15
CA ALA A 233 -7.61 21.15 -17.34
C ALA A 233 -8.18 21.69 -16.02
N ILE A 234 -7.78 21.11 -14.88
CA ILE A 234 -8.13 21.53 -13.52
C ILE A 234 -6.85 22.00 -12.81
N ASP A 235 -6.93 23.12 -12.08
CA ASP A 235 -5.81 23.73 -11.34
C ASP A 235 -5.60 23.14 -9.94
N GLU A 236 -4.59 23.64 -9.21
CA GLU A 236 -4.22 23.21 -7.84
C GLU A 236 -5.33 23.39 -6.78
N THR A 237 -6.41 24.09 -7.12
CA THR A 237 -7.55 24.34 -6.24
C THR A 237 -8.77 23.49 -6.59
N GLY A 238 -8.63 22.57 -7.54
CA GLY A 238 -9.74 21.78 -8.07
C GLY A 238 -10.66 22.57 -8.99
N SER A 239 -10.19 23.67 -9.60
CA SER A 239 -11.00 24.54 -10.46
C SER A 239 -10.56 24.51 -11.92
N GLY A 240 -11.52 24.57 -12.85
CA GLY A 240 -11.29 24.65 -14.29
C GLY A 240 -12.22 25.67 -14.95
N THR A 241 -11.95 25.97 -16.22
CA THR A 241 -12.84 26.81 -17.05
C THR A 241 -13.43 25.98 -18.18
N ASP A 242 -14.69 26.24 -18.56
CA ASP A 242 -15.38 25.51 -19.63
C ASP A 242 -14.54 25.49 -20.92
N ASP A 243 -13.97 26.63 -21.32
CA ASP A 243 -13.11 26.72 -22.51
C ASP A 243 -11.82 25.91 -22.38
N GLY A 244 -11.21 25.85 -21.19
CA GLY A 244 -10.01 25.07 -20.95
C GLY A 244 -10.28 23.56 -20.98
N ILE A 245 -11.40 23.13 -20.40
CA ILE A 245 -11.82 21.73 -20.44
C ILE A 245 -12.21 21.36 -21.88
N ALA A 246 -12.90 22.25 -22.61
CA ALA A 246 -13.20 22.07 -24.02
C ALA A 246 -11.92 21.94 -24.88
N GLU A 247 -10.88 22.73 -24.62
CA GLU A 247 -9.58 22.58 -25.30
C GLU A 247 -8.98 21.20 -25.02
N ALA A 248 -9.02 20.72 -23.77
CA ALA A 248 -8.51 19.41 -23.39
C ALA A 248 -9.27 18.26 -24.09
N VAL A 249 -10.60 18.30 -24.12
CA VAL A 249 -11.44 17.31 -24.81
C VAL A 249 -11.15 17.27 -26.31
N ASN A 250 -11.03 18.44 -26.94
CA ASN A 250 -10.67 18.53 -28.36
C ASN A 250 -9.27 17.97 -28.62
N TRP A 251 -8.31 18.23 -27.73
CA TRP A 251 -6.97 17.67 -27.82
C TRP A 251 -6.99 16.14 -27.73
N CYS A 252 -7.67 15.56 -26.72
CA CYS A 252 -7.84 14.11 -26.59
C CYS A 252 -8.41 13.47 -27.86
N THR A 253 -9.46 14.08 -28.42
CA THR A 253 -10.09 13.63 -29.67
C THR A 253 -9.09 13.68 -30.84
N SER A 254 -8.30 14.76 -30.94
CA SER A 254 -7.33 14.93 -32.02
C SER A 254 -6.14 13.97 -31.95
N GLU A 255 -5.77 13.52 -30.74
CA GLU A 255 -4.74 12.52 -30.50
C GLU A 255 -5.25 11.07 -30.69
N GLY A 256 -6.54 10.90 -31.01
CA GLY A 256 -7.13 9.59 -31.33
C GLY A 256 -7.59 8.81 -30.09
N ALA A 257 -8.04 9.49 -29.04
CA ALA A 257 -8.68 8.81 -27.91
C ALA A 257 -9.92 8.02 -28.36
N ASP A 258 -10.03 6.76 -27.94
CA ASP A 258 -11.25 5.96 -28.07
C ASP A 258 -12.23 6.28 -26.94
N ILE A 259 -11.70 6.61 -25.75
CA ILE A 259 -12.46 6.94 -24.54
C ILE A 259 -11.91 8.23 -23.93
N ILE A 260 -12.80 9.14 -23.51
CA ILE A 260 -12.47 10.30 -22.69
C ILE A 260 -13.19 10.19 -21.34
N SER A 261 -12.43 10.25 -20.25
CA SER A 261 -12.95 10.25 -18.88
C SER A 261 -12.92 11.66 -18.30
N LEU A 262 -14.08 12.13 -17.82
CA LEU A 262 -14.31 13.45 -17.26
C LEU A 262 -14.88 13.31 -15.83
N SER A 263 -13.99 13.21 -14.84
CA SER A 263 -14.36 13.16 -13.42
C SER A 263 -14.50 14.58 -12.86
N LEU A 264 -15.33 15.39 -13.52
CA LEU A 264 -15.56 16.80 -13.24
C LEU A 264 -17.03 17.15 -13.46
N GLY A 265 -17.49 18.23 -12.84
CA GLY A 265 -18.85 18.72 -12.99
C GLY A 265 -18.95 20.21 -12.70
N GLY A 266 -19.65 20.94 -13.56
CA GLY A 266 -20.02 22.34 -13.36
C GLY A 266 -21.51 22.49 -13.04
N ALA A 267 -21.89 23.55 -12.32
CA ALA A 267 -23.29 23.87 -12.06
C ALA A 267 -24.03 24.14 -13.38
N GLN A 268 -25.19 23.51 -13.58
CA GLN A 268 -26.07 23.75 -14.73
C GLN A 268 -26.45 25.23 -14.77
N GLY A 269 -26.03 25.90 -15.84
CA GLY A 269 -26.25 27.33 -16.01
C GLY A 269 -27.73 27.64 -16.26
N PHE A 270 -28.48 27.98 -15.21
CA PHE A 270 -29.69 28.78 -15.36
C PHE A 270 -29.76 29.97 -14.40
N GLY A 271 -29.55 31.16 -14.96
CA GLY A 271 -30.36 32.32 -14.57
C GLY A 271 -29.68 33.42 -13.75
N SER A 272 -28.44 33.82 -14.04
CA SER A 272 -28.01 35.22 -13.89
C SER A 272 -26.69 35.48 -14.63
N SER A 273 -26.78 36.15 -15.79
CA SER A 273 -25.68 36.55 -16.69
C SER A 273 -24.98 35.45 -17.49
N ILE A 274 -25.43 35.21 -18.73
CA ILE A 274 -24.66 34.94 -19.97
C ILE A 274 -23.22 34.39 -19.79
N ILE A 275 -23.04 33.22 -19.18
CA ILE A 275 -21.78 32.45 -19.23
C ILE A 275 -22.16 30.97 -19.38
N THR A 276 -21.53 30.30 -20.33
CA THR A 276 -22.04 29.15 -21.09
C THR A 276 -21.19 27.90 -20.86
N THR A 277 -21.78 26.79 -20.37
CA THR A 277 -21.20 25.43 -20.51
C THR A 277 -21.15 24.95 -21.97
N ASP A 278 -21.69 25.76 -22.89
CA ASP A 278 -21.80 25.52 -24.33
C ASP A 278 -20.48 25.09 -24.97
N SER A 279 -19.32 25.64 -24.56
CA SER A 279 -18.04 25.23 -25.16
C SER A 279 -17.61 23.82 -24.76
N LEU A 280 -17.79 23.44 -23.49
CA LEU A 280 -17.52 22.08 -23.01
C LEU A 280 -18.51 21.08 -23.63
N GLU A 281 -19.80 21.38 -23.58
CA GLU A 281 -20.85 20.54 -24.15
C GLU A 281 -20.64 20.36 -25.67
N THR A 282 -20.37 21.44 -26.40
CA THR A 282 -20.04 21.39 -27.83
C THR A 282 -18.79 20.54 -28.09
N ALA A 283 -17.74 20.65 -27.28
CA ALA A 283 -16.53 19.84 -27.46
C ALA A 283 -16.80 18.35 -27.22
N VAL A 284 -17.62 18.04 -26.22
CA VAL A 284 -18.05 16.67 -25.91
C VAL A 284 -18.94 16.09 -27.01
N GLU A 285 -19.94 16.85 -27.49
CA GLU A 285 -20.77 16.46 -28.63
C GLU A 285 -19.92 16.19 -29.88
N ASN A 286 -18.95 17.07 -30.18
CA ASN A 286 -18.03 16.86 -31.30
C ASN A 286 -17.15 15.62 -31.11
N ALA A 287 -16.69 15.31 -29.89
CA ALA A 287 -15.92 14.10 -29.62
C ALA A 287 -16.77 12.84 -29.90
N ILE A 288 -18.02 12.84 -29.43
CA ILE A 288 -18.98 11.75 -29.66
C ILE A 288 -19.28 11.59 -31.16
N GLU A 289 -19.50 12.69 -31.89
CA GLU A 289 -19.71 12.67 -33.34
C GLU A 289 -18.51 12.10 -34.11
N ASN A 290 -17.30 12.23 -33.57
CA ASN A 290 -16.08 11.63 -34.11
C ASN A 290 -15.88 10.16 -33.69
N GLY A 291 -16.81 9.58 -32.94
CA GLY A 291 -16.81 8.17 -32.53
C GLY A 291 -16.10 7.90 -31.20
N VAL A 292 -15.81 8.94 -30.41
CA VAL A 292 -15.19 8.80 -29.08
C VAL A 292 -16.26 8.52 -28.03
N TYR A 293 -16.03 7.54 -27.16
CA TYR A 293 -16.88 7.32 -25.99
C TYR A 293 -16.52 8.31 -24.90
N VAL A 294 -17.47 9.16 -24.50
CA VAL A 294 -17.27 10.10 -23.39
C VAL A 294 -17.96 9.57 -22.14
N VAL A 295 -17.21 9.45 -21.06
CA VAL A 295 -17.69 9.03 -19.73
C VAL A 295 -17.53 10.20 -18.78
N ALA A 296 -18.60 10.61 -18.10
CA ALA A 296 -18.57 11.73 -17.18
C ALA A 296 -19.29 11.43 -15.86
N ALA A 297 -18.78 12.03 -14.80
CA ALA A 297 -19.37 11.99 -13.46
C ALA A 297 -20.80 12.57 -13.46
N ALA A 298 -21.69 11.99 -12.66
CA ALA A 298 -23.05 12.49 -12.47
C ALA A 298 -23.10 13.77 -11.63
N GLY A 299 -22.12 14.00 -10.75
CA GLY A 299 -22.13 15.11 -9.81
C GLY A 299 -22.32 14.65 -8.37
N ASN A 300 -21.95 15.53 -7.43
CA ASN A 300 -21.88 15.24 -6.00
C ASN A 300 -22.88 16.08 -5.17
N ASP A 301 -24.05 16.41 -5.72
CA ASP A 301 -25.00 17.37 -5.12
C ASP A 301 -25.84 16.77 -3.97
N GLY A 302 -25.95 15.45 -3.93
CA GLY A 302 -26.61 14.68 -2.88
C GLY A 302 -28.05 15.13 -2.57
N GLU A 303 -28.41 15.28 -1.29
CA GLU A 303 -29.80 15.65 -0.92
C GLU A 303 -30.24 17.06 -1.38
N ASN A 304 -29.30 17.92 -1.80
CA ASN A 304 -29.59 19.26 -2.33
C ASN A 304 -29.49 19.31 -3.87
N ASP A 305 -29.61 18.16 -4.52
CA ASP A 305 -29.68 18.02 -5.97
C ASP A 305 -30.76 18.93 -6.59
N ASP A 306 -30.44 19.58 -7.70
CA ASP A 306 -31.36 20.39 -8.49
C ASP A 306 -32.35 19.53 -9.32
N GLY A 307 -32.18 18.20 -9.23
CA GLY A 307 -32.91 17.15 -9.91
C GLY A 307 -32.38 16.87 -11.32
N ASP A 308 -31.11 17.21 -11.56
CA ASP A 308 -30.37 16.82 -12.75
C ASP A 308 -28.90 16.47 -12.44
N VAL A 309 -28.28 15.70 -13.32
CA VAL A 309 -26.84 15.42 -13.27
C VAL A 309 -26.03 16.60 -13.80
N SER A 310 -24.83 16.81 -13.29
CA SER A 310 -23.93 17.90 -13.72
C SER A 310 -23.56 17.81 -15.20
N SER A 311 -23.25 18.97 -15.80
CA SER A 311 -22.61 19.01 -17.13
C SER A 311 -21.12 18.63 -16.98
N PRO A 312 -20.54 17.79 -17.86
CA PRO A 312 -21.10 17.29 -19.13
C PRO A 312 -21.84 15.94 -19.06
N GLY A 313 -22.02 15.34 -17.88
CA GLY A 313 -22.80 14.09 -17.72
C GLY A 313 -24.26 14.21 -18.21
N SER A 314 -24.81 15.42 -18.21
CA SER A 314 -26.15 15.73 -18.68
C SER A 314 -26.35 15.71 -20.20
N VAL A 315 -25.27 15.68 -20.98
CA VAL A 315 -25.30 15.61 -22.46
C VAL A 315 -25.83 14.23 -22.89
N ASP A 316 -26.74 14.21 -23.87
CA ASP A 316 -27.59 13.05 -24.15
C ASP A 316 -26.79 11.75 -24.42
N ASP A 317 -25.75 11.79 -25.26
CA ASP A 317 -24.95 10.61 -25.62
C ASP A 317 -23.70 10.37 -24.75
N VAL A 318 -23.50 11.15 -23.69
CA VAL A 318 -22.44 10.90 -22.69
C VAL A 318 -22.83 9.74 -21.78
N ILE A 319 -21.91 8.84 -21.46
CA ILE A 319 -22.14 7.82 -20.44
C ILE A 319 -22.00 8.49 -19.08
N CYS A 320 -23.13 8.78 -18.43
CA CYS A 320 -23.15 9.43 -17.13
C CYS A 320 -23.13 8.38 -16.01
N VAL A 321 -22.20 8.55 -15.07
CA VAL A 321 -21.91 7.55 -14.03
C VAL A 321 -22.21 8.14 -12.65
N GLY A 322 -23.13 7.51 -11.92
CA GLY A 322 -23.41 7.82 -10.52
C GLY A 322 -22.62 6.93 -9.55
N GLY A 323 -22.63 7.30 -8.27
CA GLY A 323 -21.86 6.63 -7.22
C GLY A 323 -22.68 5.63 -6.41
N ILE A 324 -22.08 4.46 -6.12
CA ILE A 324 -22.58 3.49 -5.13
C ILE A 324 -21.56 3.26 -4.01
N THR A 325 -22.09 2.83 -2.86
CA THR A 325 -21.31 2.39 -1.70
C THR A 325 -20.72 1.00 -1.91
N ARG A 326 -19.77 0.60 -1.04
CA ARG A 326 -19.23 -0.78 -0.94
C ARG A 326 -20.28 -1.86 -0.66
N LEU A 327 -21.52 -1.48 -0.34
CA LEU A 327 -22.63 -2.39 -0.14
C LEU A 327 -23.57 -2.47 -1.34
N GLY A 328 -23.26 -1.77 -2.44
CA GLY A 328 -24.09 -1.71 -3.65
C GLY A 328 -25.30 -0.78 -3.55
N ASN A 329 -25.50 -0.08 -2.43
CA ASN A 329 -26.54 0.94 -2.31
C ASN A 329 -26.09 2.24 -2.98
N LEU A 330 -27.02 3.00 -3.57
CA LEU A 330 -26.76 4.36 -4.06
C LEU A 330 -26.08 5.20 -2.98
N TRP A 331 -25.02 5.90 -3.36
CA TRP A 331 -24.34 6.81 -2.47
C TRP A 331 -25.14 8.11 -2.36
N VAL A 332 -25.42 8.54 -1.13
CA VAL A 332 -26.22 9.75 -0.85
C VAL A 332 -25.62 11.04 -1.42
N GLY A 333 -24.33 11.02 -1.78
CA GLY A 333 -23.67 12.14 -2.45
C GLY A 333 -23.90 12.20 -3.95
N SER A 334 -24.28 11.10 -4.60
CA SER A 334 -24.44 11.05 -6.06
C SER A 334 -25.65 11.86 -6.51
N SER A 335 -25.48 12.71 -7.52
CA SER A 335 -26.59 13.37 -8.20
C SER A 335 -27.42 12.34 -9.00
N GLU A 336 -28.73 12.55 -9.05
CA GLU A 336 -29.71 11.75 -9.79
C GLU A 336 -30.87 12.62 -10.30
N GLY A 337 -31.30 12.42 -11.54
CA GLY A 337 -32.30 13.35 -12.05
C GLY A 337 -32.93 13.01 -13.38
N ASP A 338 -34.13 13.54 -13.59
CA ASP A 338 -34.76 13.57 -14.91
C ASP A 338 -34.71 14.96 -15.53
N ASN A 339 -33.91 15.89 -15.01
CA ASN A 339 -33.89 17.32 -15.33
C ASN A 339 -35.14 18.11 -14.92
N ASN A 340 -36.11 17.48 -14.25
CA ASN A 340 -37.38 18.08 -13.78
C ASN A 340 -38.23 18.79 -14.86
N GLY A 341 -37.79 18.82 -16.12
CA GLY A 341 -38.36 19.59 -17.22
C GLY A 341 -38.17 21.10 -17.06
N ASP A 342 -37.25 21.67 -17.81
CA ASP A 342 -37.06 23.12 -17.84
C ASP A 342 -38.22 23.87 -18.51
N ILE A 343 -38.64 24.97 -17.90
CA ILE A 343 -39.64 25.87 -18.48
C ILE A 343 -39.01 26.76 -19.57
N TRP A 344 -37.71 27.08 -19.45
CA TRP A 344 -37.00 27.93 -20.41
C TRP A 344 -35.47 27.72 -20.40
N PRO A 345 -34.85 27.27 -21.52
CA PRO A 345 -35.50 26.80 -22.74
C PRO A 345 -36.35 25.56 -22.42
N PRO A 346 -37.50 25.39 -23.09
CA PRO A 346 -38.40 24.30 -22.78
C PRO A 346 -37.72 22.94 -23.03
N LYS A 347 -37.45 22.18 -21.96
CA LYS A 347 -36.94 20.81 -22.01
C LYS A 347 -37.96 19.89 -21.35
N LEU A 348 -38.21 18.72 -21.95
CA LEU A 348 -39.05 17.71 -21.30
C LEU A 348 -38.20 16.93 -20.29
N PRO A 349 -38.79 16.48 -19.16
CA PRO A 349 -38.13 15.57 -18.25
C PRO A 349 -37.65 14.31 -18.99
N ARG A 350 -36.41 13.91 -18.74
CA ARG A 350 -35.85 12.66 -19.26
C ARG A 350 -36.65 11.47 -18.72
N ASN A 351 -36.86 10.47 -19.55
CA ASN A 351 -37.55 9.25 -19.13
C ASN A 351 -36.77 8.06 -19.65
N ASN A 352 -36.94 6.90 -19.02
CA ASN A 352 -36.30 5.68 -19.51
C ASN A 352 -36.59 5.48 -21.03
N PRO A 353 -35.56 5.21 -21.85
CA PRO A 353 -34.18 4.86 -21.46
C PRO A 353 -33.21 6.03 -21.23
N ASP A 354 -33.62 7.28 -21.47
CA ASP A 354 -32.74 8.46 -21.52
C ASP A 354 -32.52 9.14 -20.15
N LYS A 355 -32.88 8.48 -19.04
CA LYS A 355 -32.68 9.03 -17.69
C LYS A 355 -31.19 9.00 -17.32
N LYS A 356 -30.71 10.05 -16.65
CA LYS A 356 -29.33 10.17 -16.16
C LYS A 356 -29.28 10.03 -14.62
N PRO A 357 -28.19 9.50 -14.04
CA PRO A 357 -27.13 8.75 -14.72
C PRO A 357 -27.66 7.42 -15.27
N GLU A 358 -27.12 6.93 -16.39
CA GLU A 358 -27.53 5.65 -16.98
C GLU A 358 -27.05 4.46 -16.16
N ILE A 359 -25.85 4.60 -15.60
CA ILE A 359 -25.16 3.53 -14.87
C ILE A 359 -24.59 4.08 -13.56
N VAL A 360 -24.23 3.16 -12.69
CA VAL A 360 -23.59 3.47 -11.42
C VAL A 360 -22.33 2.63 -11.25
N ALA A 361 -21.35 3.19 -10.55
CA ALA A 361 -20.08 2.56 -10.22
C ALA A 361 -19.68 2.86 -8.76
N PRO A 362 -18.76 2.06 -8.18
CA PRO A 362 -18.11 2.41 -6.91
C PRO A 362 -17.69 3.87 -6.80
N GLY A 363 -18.26 4.61 -5.83
CA GLY A 363 -18.01 6.05 -5.67
C GLY A 363 -17.91 6.55 -4.23
N HIS A 364 -17.99 5.68 -3.22
CA HIS A 364 -17.89 6.09 -1.81
C HIS A 364 -16.92 5.22 -1.01
N GLU A 365 -15.82 5.83 -0.56
CA GLU A 365 -14.64 5.19 0.05
C GLU A 365 -13.82 4.35 -0.93
N VAL A 366 -13.62 4.87 -2.15
CA VAL A 366 -12.84 4.24 -3.21
C VAL A 366 -11.35 4.34 -2.90
N PRO A 367 -10.60 3.21 -2.81
CA PRO A 367 -9.15 3.22 -2.75
C PRO A 367 -8.55 3.93 -3.96
N VAL A 368 -7.66 4.89 -3.70
CA VAL A 368 -7.02 5.69 -4.74
C VAL A 368 -5.55 5.91 -4.44
N LEU A 369 -4.81 6.26 -5.49
CA LEU A 369 -3.45 6.78 -5.37
C LEU A 369 -3.52 8.20 -4.82
N VAL A 370 -2.63 8.52 -3.88
CA VAL A 370 -2.52 9.86 -3.30
C VAL A 370 -1.05 10.27 -3.26
N PHE A 371 -0.80 11.57 -3.20
CA PHE A 371 0.56 12.10 -3.08
C PHE A 371 0.64 13.07 -1.91
N ASN A 372 0.51 12.50 -0.71
CA ASN A 372 0.60 13.21 0.55
C ASN A 372 1.85 12.60 1.18
N GLY A 373 2.92 13.35 1.46
CA GLY A 373 4.25 12.81 1.84
C GLY A 373 4.35 11.83 3.02
N GLU A 374 3.21 11.36 3.56
CA GLU A 374 3.02 10.31 4.56
C GLU A 374 2.58 8.95 3.96
N SER A 375 1.90 8.90 2.81
CA SER A 375 1.40 7.67 2.16
C SER A 375 1.20 7.84 0.66
N TRP A 376 1.41 6.76 -0.11
CA TRP A 376 1.09 6.68 -1.55
C TRP A 376 -0.36 6.26 -1.82
N TRP A 377 -1.04 5.68 -0.84
CA TRP A 377 -2.42 5.20 -0.99
C TRP A 377 -3.35 5.83 0.04
N GLY A 378 -4.58 6.10 -0.40
CA GLY A 378 -5.64 6.67 0.40
C GLY A 378 -7.01 6.23 -0.12
N TRP A 379 -8.03 6.99 0.23
CA TRP A 379 -9.38 6.77 -0.29
C TRP A 379 -10.05 8.11 -0.56
N SER A 380 -11.01 8.11 -1.49
CA SER A 380 -11.84 9.26 -1.81
C SER A 380 -13.30 8.84 -2.04
N SER A 381 -14.20 9.81 -2.08
CA SER A 381 -15.61 9.61 -2.41
C SER A 381 -16.04 10.67 -3.44
N GLY A 382 -16.67 10.23 -4.51
CA GLY A 382 -17.09 11.02 -5.67
C GLY A 382 -17.74 10.10 -6.71
N THR A 383 -18.61 10.67 -7.55
CA THR A 383 -19.17 9.98 -8.73
C THR A 383 -18.17 9.82 -9.86
#